data_AF-A0A920W6S0-F1
#
_entry.id   AF-A0A920W6S0-F1
#
_cell.length_a   1.000
_cell.length_b   1.000
_cell.length_c   1.000
_cell.angle_alpha   90.00
_cell.angle_beta   90.00
_cell.angle_gamma   90.00
#
_symmetry.space_group_name_H-M   'P 1'
#
loop_
_entity.id
_entity.type
_entity.pdbx_description
1 polymer ?
#
loop_
_entity_poly.entity_id
_entity_poly.type
_entity_poly.pdbx_seq_one_letter_code
_entity_poly.pdbx_strand_id
1 'polypeptide(L)'
;MFAVSSVFTLVLYAWSVLAAAFAPLIIIYALGEKLRESTALTLMLGCTVVALGWRALGPDTLMYDVGPAMVFGLGFYFFVIKPLQRRSIKST
;
A
#
# COMPACT_ATOMS: atom_id res chain seq x y z
N MET A 1 -25.69 -18.62 -16.38
CA MET A 1 -24.22 -18.43 -16.53
C MET A 1 -23.76 -17.44 -15.45
N PHE A 2 -23.48 -17.89 -14.22
CA PHE A 2 -23.26 -16.96 -13.07
C PHE A 2 -22.13 -17.35 -12.09
N ALA A 3 -21.28 -18.33 -12.41
CA ALA A 3 -20.29 -18.83 -11.43
C ALA A 3 -18.83 -18.39 -11.70
N VAL A 4 -18.41 -18.26 -12.96
CA VAL A 4 -16.98 -18.02 -13.30
C VAL A 4 -16.54 -16.56 -13.14
N SER A 5 -17.45 -15.60 -13.25
CA SER A 5 -17.12 -14.18 -13.12
C SER A 5 -16.91 -13.78 -11.66
N SER A 6 -17.68 -14.30 -10.71
CA SER A 6 -17.63 -13.83 -9.32
C SER A 6 -16.36 -14.26 -8.56
N VAL A 7 -15.91 -15.52 -8.71
CA VAL A 7 -14.73 -16.02 -7.97
C VAL A 7 -13.43 -15.48 -8.55
N PHE A 8 -13.29 -15.48 -9.89
CA PHE A 8 -12.12 -14.91 -10.55
C PHE A 8 -11.98 -13.41 -10.26
N THR A 9 -13.11 -12.69 -10.30
CA THR A 9 -13.15 -11.28 -9.92
C THR A 9 -12.78 -11.06 -8.46
N LEU A 10 -13.24 -11.91 -7.53
CA LEU A 10 -12.86 -11.84 -6.12
C LEU A 10 -11.34 -12.03 -5.93
N VAL A 11 -10.73 -12.96 -6.67
CA VAL A 11 -9.27 -13.19 -6.64
C VAL A 11 -8.52 -11.99 -7.22
N LEU A 12 -8.95 -11.47 -8.37
CA LEU A 12 -8.35 -10.26 -8.94
C LEU A 12 -8.42 -9.10 -7.95
N TYR A 13 -9.54 -8.94 -7.23
CA TYR A 13 -9.65 -7.93 -6.19
C TYR A 13 -8.69 -8.14 -5.03
N ALA A 14 -8.61 -9.35 -4.49
CA ALA A 14 -7.68 -9.66 -3.41
C ALA A 14 -6.24 -9.38 -3.85
N TRP A 15 -5.88 -9.74 -5.09
CA TRP A 15 -4.54 -9.52 -5.61
C TRP A 15 -4.24 -8.05 -5.88
N SER A 16 -5.19 -7.25 -6.38
CA SER A 16 -5.00 -5.81 -6.57
C SER A 16 -4.77 -5.07 -5.25
N VAL A 17 -5.51 -5.41 -4.19
CA VAL A 17 -5.30 -4.82 -2.85
C VAL A 17 -3.93 -5.24 -2.29
N LEU A 18 -3.55 -6.50 -2.51
CA LEU A 18 -2.25 -7.02 -2.10
C LEU A 18 -1.11 -6.29 -2.85
N ALA A 19 -1.25 -6.11 -4.16
CA ALA A 19 -0.30 -5.33 -4.97
C ALA A 19 -0.21 -3.87 -4.50
N ALA A 20 -1.33 -3.24 -4.14
CA ALA A 20 -1.35 -1.88 -3.62
C ALA A 20 -0.58 -1.73 -2.28
N ALA A 21 -0.62 -2.76 -1.43
CA ALA A 21 0.13 -2.77 -0.16
C ALA A 21 1.63 -3.07 -0.37
N PHE A 22 1.96 -3.98 -1.29
CA PHE A 22 3.35 -4.38 -1.54
C PHE A 22 4.12 -3.42 -2.45
N ALA A 23 3.49 -2.80 -3.43
CA ALA A 23 4.16 -1.93 -4.39
C ALA A 23 4.95 -0.77 -3.75
N PRO A 24 4.39 0.03 -2.82
CA PRO A 24 5.17 1.07 -2.15
C PRO A 24 6.31 0.49 -1.31
N LEU A 25 6.09 -0.68 -0.68
CA LEU A 25 7.14 -1.36 0.09
C LEU A 25 8.32 -1.77 -0.81
N ILE A 26 8.04 -2.42 -1.93
CA ILE A 26 9.04 -2.86 -2.91
C ILE A 26 9.80 -1.66 -3.48
N ILE A 27 9.11 -0.56 -3.81
CA ILE A 27 9.75 0.67 -4.28
C ILE A 27 10.75 1.18 -3.24
N ILE A 28 10.36 1.26 -1.96
CA ILE A 28 11.26 1.75 -0.91
C ILE A 28 12.46 0.82 -0.71
N TYR A 29 12.24 -0.49 -0.70
CA TYR A 29 13.33 -1.47 -0.63
C TYR A 29 14.26 -1.38 -1.85
N ALA A 30 13.72 -1.13 -3.04
CA ALA A 30 14.50 -0.93 -4.27
C ALA A 30 15.32 0.37 -4.24
N LEU A 31 14.88 1.40 -3.50
CA LEU A 31 15.66 2.61 -3.22
C LEU A 31 16.81 2.37 -2.22
N GLY A 32 16.95 1.16 -1.67
CA GLY A 32 18.05 0.77 -0.78
C GLY A 32 17.80 1.09 0.70
N GLU A 33 16.61 1.54 1.07
CA GLU A 33 16.26 1.76 2.48
C GLU A 33 15.77 0.48 3.16
N LYS A 34 16.34 0.18 4.33
CA LYS A 34 15.90 -0.92 5.18
C LYS A 34 14.82 -0.43 6.15
N LEU A 35 13.55 -0.73 5.89
CA LEU A 35 12.50 -0.49 6.88
C LEU A 35 12.67 -1.45 8.06
N ARG A 36 12.44 -0.95 9.28
CA ARG A 36 12.18 -1.83 10.43
C ARG A 36 10.84 -2.53 10.22
N GLU A 37 10.74 -3.72 10.80
CA GLU A 37 9.56 -4.58 10.72
C GLU A 37 8.27 -3.85 11.13
N SER A 38 8.31 -3.10 12.25
CA SER A 38 7.18 -2.29 12.72
C SER A 38 6.77 -1.19 11.73
N THR A 39 7.73 -0.54 11.08
CA THR A 39 7.47 0.50 10.09
C THR A 39 6.89 -0.09 8.80
N ALA A 40 7.41 -1.22 8.34
CA ALA A 40 6.87 -1.94 7.19
C ALA A 40 5.43 -2.39 7.43
N LEU A 41 5.13 -2.92 8.62
CA LEU A 41 3.77 -3.34 9.00
C LEU A 41 2.79 -2.16 9.02
N THR A 42 3.21 -1.03 9.59
CA THR A 42 2.39 0.19 9.66
C THR A 42 2.12 0.74 8.26
N LEU A 43 3.12 0.68 7.37
CA LEU A 43 2.99 1.13 5.98
C LEU A 43 2.03 0.23 5.19
N MET A 44 2.14 -1.08 5.32
CA MET A 44 1.21 -2.02 4.67
C MET A 44 -0.22 -1.79 5.16
N LEU A 45 -0.43 -1.75 6.47
CA LEU A 45 -1.76 -1.51 7.06
C LEU A 45 -2.32 -0.16 6.61
N GLY A 46 -1.51 0.90 6.61
CA GLY A 46 -1.91 2.23 6.13
C GLY A 46 -2.32 2.22 4.67
N CYS A 47 -1.53 1.58 3.79
CA CYS A 47 -1.86 1.46 2.37
C CYS A 47 -3.15 0.66 2.15
N THR A 48 -3.36 -0.43 2.91
CA THR A 48 -4.58 -1.24 2.86
C THR A 48 -5.80 -0.44 3.32
N VAL A 49 -5.71 0.31 4.43
CA VAL A 49 -6.82 1.14 4.93
C VAL A 49 -7.16 2.25 3.93
N VAL A 50 -6.16 2.90 3.33
CA VAL A 50 -6.38 3.91 2.30
C VAL A 50 -7.01 3.29 1.05
N ALA A 51 -6.53 2.13 0.59
CA ALA A 51 -7.11 1.41 -0.55
C ALA A 51 -8.59 1.04 -0.30
N LEU A 52 -8.90 0.52 0.90
CA LEU A 52 -10.27 0.18 1.29
C LEU A 52 -11.16 1.40 1.54
N GLY A 53 -10.59 2.50 2.06
CA GLY A 53 -11.31 3.77 2.24
C GLY A 53 -11.64 4.45 0.92
N TRP A 54 -10.72 4.40 -0.05
CA TRP A 54 -10.93 4.94 -1.39
C TRP A 54 -11.96 4.13 -2.17
N ARG A 55 -11.95 2.81 -2.00
CA ARG A 55 -12.98 1.89 -2.48
C ARG A 55 -14.38 2.27 -1.99
N ALA A 56 -14.51 2.62 -0.71
CA ALA A 56 -15.80 2.98 -0.11
C ALA A 56 -16.36 4.30 -0.66
N LEU A 57 -15.52 5.15 -1.26
CA LEU A 57 -15.92 6.41 -1.90
C LEU A 57 -16.46 6.23 -3.33
N GLY A 58 -16.43 5.01 -3.87
CA GLY A 58 -17.18 4.64 -5.07
C GLY A 58 -16.77 5.28 -6.41
N PRO A 59 -15.48 5.52 -6.75
CA PRO A 59 -15.13 5.75 -8.14
C PRO A 59 -15.39 4.47 -8.96
N ASP A 60 -16.31 4.56 -9.92
CA ASP A 60 -16.83 3.46 -10.76
C ASP A 60 -15.75 2.72 -11.59
N THR A 61 -14.52 3.20 -11.59
CA THR A 61 -13.40 2.68 -12.36
C THR A 61 -12.46 1.82 -11.51
N LEU A 62 -12.57 0.50 -11.68
CA LEU A 62 -11.67 -0.57 -11.16
C LEU A 62 -10.16 -0.24 -11.18
N MET A 63 -9.71 0.60 -12.12
CA MET A 63 -8.28 0.90 -12.32
C MET A 63 -7.76 2.06 -11.46
N TYR A 64 -8.65 2.87 -10.85
CA TYR A 64 -8.27 4.05 -10.06
C TYR A 64 -8.16 3.77 -8.55
N ASP A 65 -8.41 2.54 -8.10
CA ASP A 65 -8.35 2.14 -6.69
C ASP A 65 -6.89 2.05 -6.16
N VAL A 66 -5.96 1.68 -7.05
CA VAL A 66 -4.56 1.40 -6.67
C VAL A 66 -3.69 2.66 -6.71
N GLY A 67 -3.95 3.57 -7.65
CA GLY A 67 -3.24 4.84 -7.80
C GLY A 67 -3.17 5.69 -6.52
N PRO A 68 -4.29 6.00 -5.85
CA PRO A 68 -4.29 6.83 -4.64
C PRO A 68 -3.62 6.12 -3.47
N ALA A 69 -3.80 4.80 -3.31
CA ALA A 69 -3.10 4.03 -2.28
C ALA A 69 -1.58 4.07 -2.47
N MET A 70 -1.12 4.03 -3.73
CA MET A 70 0.30 4.09 -4.07
C MET A 70 0.89 5.49 -3.84
N VAL A 71 0.16 6.55 -4.20
CA VAL A 71 0.53 7.95 -3.91
C VAL A 71 0.54 8.22 -2.40
N PHE A 72 -0.47 7.72 -1.68
CA PHE A 72 -0.50 7.81 -0.21
C PHE A 72 0.64 7.04 0.43
N GLY A 73 0.93 5.82 -0.03
CA GLY A 73 2.03 5.01 0.50
C GLY A 73 3.38 5.70 0.32
N LEU A 74 3.62 6.29 -0.86
CA LEU A 74 4.85 7.03 -1.14
C LEU A 74 4.92 8.36 -0.36
N GLY A 75 3.81 9.09 -0.26
CA GLY A 75 3.71 10.32 0.53
C GLY A 75 3.88 10.08 2.03
N PHE A 76 3.24 9.04 2.56
CA PHE A 76 3.37 8.62 3.96
C PHE A 76 4.80 8.18 4.27
N TYR A 77 5.44 7.47 3.34
CA TYR A 77 6.86 7.15 3.46
C TYR A 77 7.74 8.41 3.54
N PHE A 78 7.54 9.38 2.63
CA PHE A 78 8.35 10.60 2.64
C PHE A 78 8.12 11.47 3.88
N PHE A 79 6.87 11.56 4.36
CA PHE A 79 6.49 12.44 5.47
C PHE A 79 6.69 11.80 6.85
N VAL A 80 6.50 10.48 6.98
CA VAL A 80 6.54 9.77 8.27
C VAL A 80 7.79 8.90 8.39
N ILE A 81 8.15 8.14 7.36
CA ILE A 81 9.25 7.15 7.45
C ILE A 81 10.62 7.81 7.35
N LYS A 82 10.81 8.75 6.41
CA LYS A 82 12.06 9.51 6.26
C LYS A 82 12.51 10.21 7.56
N PRO A 83 11.65 10.89 8.34
CA PRO A 83 12.04 11.44 9.65
C PRO A 83 12.20 10.37 10.75
N LEU A 84 11.45 9.26 10.69
CA LEU A 84 11.56 8.15 11.65
C LEU A 84 12.89 7.38 11.50
N GLN A 85 13.36 7.13 10.29
CA GLN A 85 14.68 6.52 10.06
C GLN A 85 15.83 7.44 10.51
N ARG A 86 15.70 8.76 10.30
CA ARG A 86 16.68 9.74 10.83
C ARG A 86 16.82 9.68 12.36
N ARG A 87 15.74 9.36 13.09
CA ARG A 87 15.81 9.20 14.56
C ARG A 87 16.51 7.91 14.98
N SER A 88 16.40 6.83 14.22
CA SER A 88 17.01 5.54 14.57
C SER A 88 18.53 5.51 14.43
N ILE A 89 19.11 6.30 13.51
CA ILE A 89 20.57 6.36 13.32
C ILE A 89 21.27 7.19 14.41
N LYS A 90 20.55 8.10 15.08
CA LYS A 90 21.14 9.04 16.05
C LYS A 90 21.20 8.51 17.50
N SER A 91 20.89 7.23 17.71
CA SER A 91 20.78 6.59 19.03
C SER A 91 21.89 5.56 19.34
N THR A 92 22.90 5.46 18.47
CA THR A 92 24.10 4.64 18.71
C THR A 92 25.32 5.54 18.59
#